data_AF-A0A183T0V1-F1
#
_entry.id   AF-A0A183T0V1-F1
#
_cell.length_a   1.000
_cell.length_b   1.000
_cell.length_c   1.000
_cell.angle_alpha   90.00
_cell.angle_beta   90.00
_cell.angle_gamma   90.00
#
_symmetry.space_group_name_H-M   'P 1'
#
loop_
_entity.id
_entity.type
_entity.pdbx_description
1 polymer ?
#
loop_
_entity_poly.entity_id
_entity_poly.type
_entity_poly.pdbx_seq_one_letter_code
_entity_poly.pdbx_strand_id
1 'polypeptide(L)'
;MAPTSSLTKAPSNQITEKLEDLHAPDDNATVETRWCQLRNVIQSTALEFLGRARLQYQDWFDDNDADSNLLAEKNGLHKAYTDLRTDATKAAFFRCSRLLQQQLWEMYDAWAIRKAEEIQGSVLNCSSAISDAAIDRLPKVETNNDLDLSPSLPETIRDVQQISSNKAPGSDEIPPEVYKHGGPQLMAELTTLFREMWGQG
;
A
#
# COMPACT_ATOMS: atom_id res chain seq x y z
N MET A 1 37.88 -8.33 -12.68
CA MET A 1 37.63 -6.89 -12.43
C MET A 1 36.17 -6.64 -12.72
N ALA A 2 35.35 -6.55 -11.68
CA ALA A 2 33.96 -6.12 -11.75
C ALA A 2 33.89 -4.72 -11.09
N PRO A 3 33.07 -3.79 -11.61
CA PRO A 3 33.06 -2.44 -11.11
C PRO A 3 32.37 -2.42 -9.74
N THR A 4 33.06 -1.81 -8.78
CA THR A 4 32.56 -1.43 -7.47
C THR A 4 31.50 -0.33 -7.65
N SER A 5 30.22 -0.64 -7.44
CA SER A 5 29.17 0.38 -7.31
C SER A 5 29.19 0.97 -5.91
N SER A 6 30.08 1.93 -5.69
CA SER A 6 29.99 2.86 -4.58
C SER A 6 28.91 3.90 -4.89
N LEU A 7 27.81 3.93 -4.13
CA LEU A 7 27.13 5.17 -3.68
C LEU A 7 25.89 4.84 -2.82
N THR A 8 26.11 4.66 -1.52
CA THR A 8 25.09 4.86 -0.49
C THR A 8 24.86 6.36 -0.29
N LYS A 9 24.20 7.02 -1.25
CA LYS A 9 23.63 8.37 -1.02
C LYS A 9 22.29 8.14 -0.32
N ALA A 10 22.11 8.68 0.88
CA ALA A 10 20.85 8.58 1.61
C ALA A 10 19.68 9.08 0.73
N PRO A 11 18.47 8.49 0.80
CA PRO A 11 17.33 8.85 -0.06
C PRO A 11 16.99 10.35 0.01
N SER A 12 17.22 10.98 1.17
CA SER A 12 17.09 12.43 1.36
C SER A 12 17.94 13.24 0.39
N ASN A 13 19.16 12.79 0.06
CA ASN A 13 20.11 13.53 -0.78
C ASN A 13 19.80 13.46 -2.28
N GLN A 14 18.97 12.52 -2.72
CA GLN A 14 18.50 12.42 -4.11
C GLN A 14 17.20 13.20 -4.32
N ILE A 15 16.31 13.19 -3.32
CA ILE A 15 15.10 14.03 -3.32
C ILE A 15 15.52 15.51 -3.35
N THR A 16 16.53 15.91 -2.59
CA THR A 16 17.07 17.28 -2.59
C THR A 16 17.64 17.68 -3.95
N GLU A 17 18.41 16.81 -4.60
CA GLU A 17 19.02 17.08 -5.92
C GLU A 17 17.95 17.20 -7.02
N LYS A 18 16.96 16.32 -7.03
CA LYS A 18 15.85 16.41 -7.99
C LYS A 18 14.88 17.56 -7.72
N LEU A 19 14.83 18.07 -6.48
CA LEU A 19 14.11 19.31 -6.14
C LEU A 19 14.89 20.55 -6.57
N GLU A 20 16.23 20.54 -6.54
CA GLU A 20 17.07 21.64 -7.02
C GLU A 20 17.06 21.79 -8.55
N ASP A 21 16.93 20.68 -9.29
CA ASP A 21 16.82 20.68 -10.76
C ASP A 21 15.47 21.20 -11.28
N LEU A 22 14.47 21.40 -10.39
CA LEU A 22 13.24 22.12 -10.73
C LEU A 22 13.53 23.63 -10.76
N HIS A 23 14.03 24.09 -11.90
CA HIS A 23 14.18 25.51 -12.19
C HIS A 23 12.85 26.26 -11.94
N ALA A 24 12.92 27.30 -11.11
CA ALA A 24 11.91 28.29 -10.69
C ALA A 24 10.44 28.01 -11.05
N PRO A 25 9.52 27.95 -10.06
CA PRO A 25 8.09 27.88 -10.33
C PRO A 25 7.72 29.01 -11.27
N ASP A 26 6.94 28.71 -12.32
CA ASP A 26 6.23 29.78 -13.01
C ASP A 26 5.40 30.50 -11.95
N ASP A 27 5.66 31.79 -11.72
CA ASP A 27 4.96 32.60 -10.72
C ASP A 27 3.44 32.68 -11.03
N ASN A 28 2.99 32.20 -12.19
CA ASN A 28 1.57 32.05 -12.54
C ASN A 28 0.95 30.66 -12.28
N ALA A 29 1.75 29.65 -11.92
CA ALA A 29 1.27 28.28 -11.81
C ALA A 29 0.31 28.13 -10.61
N THR A 30 -0.84 27.50 -10.83
CA THR A 30 -1.81 27.23 -9.76
C THR A 30 -1.24 26.28 -8.72
N VAL A 31 -1.73 26.38 -7.48
CA VAL A 31 -1.34 25.49 -6.36
C VAL A 31 -1.44 24.01 -6.75
N GLU A 32 -2.48 23.63 -7.49
CA GLU A 32 -2.67 22.26 -7.98
C GLU A 32 -1.55 21.82 -8.93
N THR A 33 -1.05 22.73 -9.77
CA THR A 33 0.05 22.46 -10.70
C THR A 33 1.35 22.25 -9.92
N ARG A 34 1.61 23.08 -8.89
CA ARG A 34 2.77 22.96 -8.00
C ARG A 34 2.71 21.67 -7.18
N TRP A 35 1.54 21.32 -6.65
CA TRP A 35 1.30 20.05 -5.95
C TRP A 35 1.54 18.84 -6.87
N CYS A 36 1.01 18.88 -8.10
CA CYS A 36 1.23 17.82 -9.09
C CYS A 36 2.72 17.62 -9.39
N GLN A 37 3.48 18.72 -9.55
CA GLN A 37 4.92 18.66 -9.80
C GLN A 37 5.67 18.05 -8.62
N LEU A 38 5.41 18.54 -7.41
CA LEU A 38 6.03 18.04 -6.18
C LEU A 38 5.72 16.55 -5.98
N ARG A 39 4.45 16.15 -6.13
CA ARG A 39 4.00 14.75 -6.04
C ARG A 39 4.74 13.86 -7.03
N ASN A 40 4.85 14.28 -8.29
CA ASN A 40 5.51 13.48 -9.34
C ASN A 40 7.01 13.26 -9.04
N VAL A 41 7.71 14.26 -8.52
CA VAL A 41 9.12 14.13 -8.13
C VAL A 41 9.28 13.18 -6.95
N ILE A 42 8.41 13.31 -5.95
CA ILE A 42 8.42 12.42 -4.78
C ILE A 42 8.13 10.97 -5.20
N GLN A 43 7.10 10.73 -6.01
CA GLN A 43 6.72 9.40 -6.50
C GLN A 43 7.79 8.76 -7.37
N SER A 44 8.35 9.50 -8.35
CA SER A 44 9.40 8.97 -9.23
C SER A 44 10.67 8.61 -8.46
N THR A 45 11.05 9.42 -7.47
CA THR A 45 12.22 9.16 -6.61
C THR A 45 11.96 8.00 -5.65
N ALA A 46 10.77 7.91 -5.05
CA ALA A 46 10.38 6.79 -4.22
C ALA A 46 10.35 5.48 -5.03
N LEU A 47 9.88 5.51 -6.28
CA LEU A 47 9.87 4.36 -7.18
C LEU A 47 11.29 3.90 -7.55
N GLU A 48 12.21 4.84 -7.83
CA GLU A 48 13.62 4.53 -8.11
C GLU A 48 14.34 3.91 -6.90
N PHE A 49 14.03 4.38 -5.68
CA PHE A 49 14.74 3.96 -4.47
C PHE A 49 14.13 2.72 -3.79
N LEU A 50 12.80 2.68 -3.64
CA LEU A 50 12.09 1.62 -2.94
C LEU A 50 11.66 0.48 -3.88
N GLY A 51 11.59 0.74 -5.20
CA GLY A 51 10.98 -0.17 -6.16
C GLY A 51 9.47 -0.30 -5.96
N ARG A 52 8.80 -1.11 -6.80
CA ARG A 52 7.42 -1.53 -6.52
C ARG A 52 7.45 -2.67 -5.49
N ALA A 53 6.75 -2.49 -4.38
CA ALA A 53 6.42 -3.60 -3.49
C ALA A 53 5.62 -4.64 -4.28
N ARG A 54 6.24 -5.76 -4.63
CA ARG A 54 5.53 -6.96 -5.05
C ARG A 54 4.91 -7.53 -3.78
N LEU A 55 3.60 -7.32 -3.61
CA LEU A 55 2.82 -8.17 -2.72
C LEU A 55 3.08 -9.61 -3.18
N GLN A 56 3.86 -10.37 -2.41
CA GLN A 56 3.91 -11.81 -2.55
C GLN A 56 2.58 -12.32 -2.02
N TYR A 57 1.56 -12.19 -2.85
CA TYR A 57 0.25 -12.75 -2.57
C TYR A 57 0.37 -14.24 -2.87
N GLN A 58 0.47 -15.03 -1.81
CA GLN A 58 0.33 -16.48 -1.91
C GLN A 58 -1.15 -16.72 -2.21
N ASP A 59 -1.45 -17.16 -3.44
CA ASP A 59 -2.82 -17.39 -3.87
C ASP A 59 -3.36 -18.63 -3.15
N TRP A 60 -4.68 -18.71 -3.01
CA TRP A 60 -5.35 -19.79 -2.27
C TRP A 60 -5.09 -21.19 -2.87
N PHE A 61 -4.44 -21.26 -4.02
CA PHE A 61 -4.11 -22.45 -4.79
C PHE A 61 -2.63 -22.88 -4.74
N ASP A 62 -1.73 -22.06 -4.19
CA ASP A 62 -0.27 -22.27 -4.31
C ASP A 62 0.27 -23.42 -3.43
N ASP A 63 -0.47 -23.84 -2.40
CA ASP A 63 -0.02 -24.84 -1.41
C ASP A 63 -0.44 -26.29 -1.74
N ASN A 64 -1.15 -26.56 -2.86
CA ASN A 64 -1.75 -27.87 -3.13
C ASN A 64 -1.27 -28.55 -4.42
N ASP A 65 -0.31 -29.48 -4.29
CA ASP A 65 0.16 -30.33 -5.41
C ASP A 65 -0.80 -31.47 -5.78
N ALA A 66 -1.78 -31.81 -4.93
CA ALA A 66 -2.65 -32.98 -5.12
C ALA A 66 -3.73 -32.77 -6.21
N ASP A 67 -4.18 -31.53 -6.41
CA ASP A 67 -5.22 -31.20 -7.39
C ASP A 67 -4.76 -31.36 -8.85
N SER A 68 -3.45 -31.28 -9.08
CA SER A 68 -2.85 -31.48 -10.41
C SER A 68 -3.23 -32.85 -11.02
N ASN A 69 -3.33 -33.89 -10.20
CA ASN A 69 -3.69 -35.24 -10.64
C ASN A 69 -5.18 -35.36 -11.00
N LEU A 70 -6.07 -34.80 -10.18
CA LEU A 70 -7.52 -34.83 -10.43
C LEU A 70 -7.91 -33.99 -11.65
N LEU A 71 -7.16 -32.91 -11.90
CA LEU A 71 -7.30 -32.06 -13.07
C LEU A 71 -6.86 -32.80 -14.35
N ALA A 72 -5.76 -33.56 -14.28
CA ALA A 72 -5.30 -34.42 -15.36
C ALA A 72 -6.32 -35.54 -15.66
N GLU A 73 -6.89 -36.18 -14.63
CA GLU A 73 -7.93 -37.20 -14.77
C GLU A 73 -9.20 -36.62 -15.41
N LYS A 74 -9.66 -35.44 -14.96
CA LYS A 74 -10.80 -34.72 -15.54
C LYS A 74 -10.58 -34.43 -17.03
N ASN A 75 -9.37 -34.00 -17.40
CA ASN A 75 -9.02 -33.69 -18.79
C ASN A 75 -9.01 -34.95 -19.66
N GLY A 76 -8.51 -36.08 -19.14
CA GLY A 76 -8.58 -37.39 -19.81
C GLY A 76 -10.02 -37.87 -20.02
N LEU A 77 -10.88 -37.72 -19.00
CA LEU A 77 -12.30 -38.09 -19.07
C LEU A 77 -13.10 -37.16 -19.99
N HIS A 78 -12.77 -35.86 -20.03
CA HIS A 78 -13.36 -34.92 -20.97
C HIS A 78 -13.06 -35.33 -22.41
N LYS A 79 -11.80 -35.67 -22.71
CA LYS A 79 -11.41 -36.18 -24.02
C LYS A 79 -12.14 -37.47 -24.39
N ALA A 80 -12.23 -38.44 -23.46
CA ALA A 80 -12.97 -39.67 -23.69
C ALA A 80 -14.47 -39.43 -23.93
N TYR A 81 -15.06 -38.45 -23.24
CA TYR A 81 -16.45 -38.04 -23.44
C TYR A 81 -16.69 -37.34 -24.78
N THR A 82 -15.74 -36.51 -25.24
CA THR A 82 -15.83 -35.85 -26.56
C THR A 82 -15.60 -36.83 -27.71
N ASP A 83 -14.68 -37.78 -27.55
CA ASP A 83 -14.33 -38.76 -28.58
C ASP A 83 -15.40 -39.87 -28.69
N LEU A 84 -15.96 -40.31 -27.55
CA LEU A 84 -16.99 -41.35 -27.49
C LEU A 84 -18.04 -41.02 -26.42
N ARG A 85 -19.18 -40.49 -26.87
CA ARG A 85 -20.25 -39.99 -26.01
C ARG A 85 -21.19 -41.10 -25.52
N THR A 86 -20.69 -41.94 -24.61
CA THR A 86 -21.47 -42.99 -23.93
C THR A 86 -21.97 -42.52 -22.56
N ASP A 87 -23.01 -43.18 -22.03
CA ASP A 87 -23.50 -42.88 -20.69
C ASP A 87 -22.44 -43.11 -19.60
N ALA A 88 -21.55 -44.09 -19.80
CA ALA A 88 -20.45 -44.38 -18.89
C ALA A 88 -19.39 -43.26 -18.87
N THR A 89 -18.92 -42.79 -20.04
CA THR A 89 -17.92 -41.70 -20.12
C THR A 89 -18.50 -40.38 -19.63
N LYS A 90 -19.78 -40.12 -19.93
CA LYS A 90 -20.52 -38.98 -19.40
C LYS A 90 -20.61 -39.02 -17.87
N ALA A 91 -21.02 -40.15 -17.30
CA ALA A 91 -21.13 -40.31 -15.85
C ALA A 91 -19.78 -40.17 -15.13
N ALA A 92 -18.70 -40.74 -15.68
CA ALA A 92 -17.36 -40.63 -15.13
C ALA A 92 -16.85 -39.18 -15.12
N PHE A 93 -17.02 -38.44 -16.22
CA PHE A 93 -16.63 -37.03 -16.32
C PHE A 93 -17.37 -36.14 -15.30
N PHE A 94 -18.70 -36.28 -15.18
CA PHE A 94 -19.47 -35.48 -14.21
C PHE A 94 -19.15 -35.86 -12.75
N ARG A 95 -18.84 -37.13 -12.47
CA ARG A 95 -18.38 -37.56 -11.13
C ARG A 95 -17.05 -36.91 -10.77
N CYS A 96 -16.05 -37.01 -11.65
CA CYS A 96 -14.73 -36.39 -11.46
C CYS A 96 -14.83 -34.86 -11.34
N SER A 97 -15.66 -34.23 -12.18
CA SER A 97 -15.89 -32.78 -12.14
C SER A 97 -16.49 -32.31 -10.80
N ARG A 98 -17.42 -33.08 -10.22
CA ARG A 98 -17.99 -32.75 -8.91
C ARG A 98 -16.98 -32.91 -7.78
N LEU A 99 -16.15 -33.96 -7.83
CA LEU A 99 -15.08 -34.16 -6.86
C LEU A 99 -14.05 -33.03 -6.90
N LEU A 100 -13.65 -32.63 -8.12
CA LEU A 100 -12.75 -31.50 -8.33
C LEU A 100 -13.35 -30.22 -7.76
N GLN A 101 -14.61 -29.93 -8.10
CA GLN A 101 -15.29 -28.74 -7.60
C GLN A 101 -15.42 -28.74 -6.07
N GLN A 102 -15.67 -29.89 -5.45
CA GLN A 102 -15.72 -30.01 -4.00
C GLN A 102 -14.36 -29.75 -3.34
N GLN A 103 -13.28 -30.34 -3.87
CA GLN A 103 -11.93 -30.14 -3.33
C GLN A 103 -11.47 -28.69 -3.45
N LEU A 104 -11.68 -28.05 -4.61
CA LEU A 104 -11.37 -26.63 -4.77
C LEU A 104 -12.18 -25.76 -3.79
N TRP A 105 -13.45 -26.10 -3.55
CA TRP A 105 -14.26 -25.38 -2.56
C TRP A 105 -13.75 -25.54 -1.14
N GLU A 106 -13.39 -26.75 -0.72
CA GLU A 106 -12.84 -27.04 0.61
C GLU A 106 -11.51 -26.31 0.82
N MET A 107 -10.66 -26.23 -0.20
CA MET A 107 -9.41 -25.46 -0.16
C MET A 107 -9.66 -23.96 -0.01
N TYR A 108 -10.57 -23.41 -0.82
CA TYR A 108 -10.93 -22.00 -0.73
C TYR A 108 -11.49 -21.66 0.65
N ASP A 109 -12.37 -22.51 1.19
CA ASP A 109 -12.96 -22.33 2.50
C ASP A 109 -11.90 -22.37 3.62
N ALA A 110 -11.00 -23.36 3.59
CA ALA A 110 -9.89 -23.46 4.54
C ALA A 110 -8.93 -22.26 4.46
N TRP A 111 -8.64 -21.77 3.25
CA TRP A 111 -7.87 -20.55 3.07
C TRP A 111 -8.60 -19.32 3.60
N ALA A 112 -9.90 -19.17 3.31
CA ALA A 112 -10.72 -18.05 3.76
C ALA A 112 -10.81 -17.99 5.29
N ILE A 113 -10.97 -19.14 5.95
CA ILE A 113 -10.96 -19.24 7.43
C ILE A 113 -9.62 -18.76 7.99
N ARG A 114 -8.50 -19.31 7.50
CA ARG A 114 -7.15 -18.90 7.95
C ARG A 114 -6.90 -17.42 7.72
N LYS A 115 -7.29 -16.89 6.57
CA LYS A 115 -7.10 -15.48 6.23
C LYS A 115 -7.96 -14.58 7.11
N ALA A 116 -9.19 -14.99 7.44
CA ALA A 116 -10.04 -14.27 8.38
C ALA A 116 -9.43 -14.22 9.79
N GLU A 117 -8.86 -15.33 10.28
CA GLU A 117 -8.17 -15.39 11.57
C GLU A 117 -6.91 -14.51 11.60
N GLU A 118 -6.13 -14.50 10.53
CA GLU A 118 -4.94 -13.63 10.38
C GLU A 118 -5.32 -12.14 10.43
N ILE A 119 -6.38 -11.75 9.71
CA ILE A 119 -6.90 -10.38 9.70
C ILE A 119 -7.46 -10.02 11.06
N GLN A 120 -8.22 -10.90 11.71
CA GLN A 120 -8.76 -10.67 13.03
C GLN A 120 -7.64 -10.54 14.09
N GLY A 121 -6.61 -11.38 14.01
CA GLY A 121 -5.46 -11.35 14.90
C GLY A 121 -4.57 -10.11 14.72
N SER A 122 -4.50 -9.55 13.51
CA SER A 122 -3.68 -8.36 13.21
C SER A 122 -4.43 -7.03 13.37
N VAL A 123 -5.72 -6.98 13.05
CA VAL A 123 -6.52 -5.73 13.01
C VAL A 123 -7.40 -5.56 14.25
N LEU A 124 -7.94 -6.65 14.82
CA LEU A 124 -9.02 -6.59 15.82
C LEU A 124 -8.64 -7.11 17.21
N ASN A 125 -7.46 -7.71 17.38
CA ASN A 125 -6.93 -8.13 18.70
C ASN A 125 -5.92 -7.12 19.28
N CYS A 126 -6.11 -5.83 19.02
CA CYS A 126 -5.58 -4.80 19.90
C CYS A 126 -6.57 -4.66 21.05
N SER A 127 -6.19 -5.05 22.27
CA SER A 127 -7.01 -4.84 23.46
C SER A 127 -7.18 -3.34 23.70
N SER A 128 -8.21 -2.73 23.10
CA SER A 128 -8.58 -1.35 23.36
C SER A 128 -9.41 -1.31 24.64
N ALA A 129 -8.78 -1.65 25.77
CA ALA A 129 -9.29 -1.25 27.08
C ALA A 129 -8.99 0.25 27.22
N ILE A 130 -9.75 1.09 26.51
CA ILE A 130 -9.81 2.51 26.81
C ILE A 130 -10.49 2.58 28.18
N SER A 131 -9.70 2.80 29.23
CA SER A 131 -10.23 2.95 30.58
C SER A 131 -10.99 4.28 30.65
N ASP A 132 -12.18 4.28 31.27
CA ASP A 132 -12.95 5.51 31.51
C ASP A 132 -12.13 6.56 32.28
N ALA A 133 -11.21 6.12 33.13
CA ALA A 133 -10.26 6.99 33.83
C ALA A 133 -9.24 7.68 32.90
N ALA A 134 -8.95 7.10 31.72
CA ALA A 134 -8.13 7.74 30.69
C ALA A 134 -8.93 8.81 29.93
N ILE A 135 -10.23 8.59 29.72
CA ILE A 135 -11.16 9.57 29.12
C ILE A 135 -11.34 10.77 30.06
N ASP A 136 -11.55 10.52 31.36
CA ASP A 136 -11.69 11.58 32.38
C ASP A 136 -10.41 12.39 32.61
N ARG A 137 -9.26 11.86 32.17
CA ARG A 137 -7.95 12.53 32.25
C ARG A 137 -7.56 13.28 30.98
N LEU A 138 -8.38 13.25 29.92
CA LEU A 138 -8.11 14.02 28.71
C LEU A 138 -8.22 15.52 29.03
N PRO A 139 -7.13 16.29 28.92
CA PRO A 139 -7.20 17.73 29.11
C PRO A 139 -8.12 18.31 28.03
N LYS A 140 -9.12 19.10 28.45
CA LYS A 140 -9.81 20.00 27.53
C LYS A 140 -8.77 21.01 27.06
N VAL A 141 -8.21 20.76 25.88
CA VAL A 141 -7.41 21.74 25.15
C VAL A 141 -8.32 22.94 24.91
N GLU A 142 -7.91 24.11 25.43
CA GLU A 142 -8.58 25.36 25.14
C GLU A 142 -8.58 25.59 23.62
N THR A 143 -9.66 26.15 23.09
CA THR A 143 -9.77 26.45 21.66
C THR A 143 -8.56 27.25 21.21
N ASN A 144 -7.68 26.64 20.43
CA ASN A 144 -6.44 27.26 19.99
C ASN A 144 -6.79 28.36 18.98
N ASN A 145 -6.65 29.63 19.39
CA ASN A 145 -6.76 30.79 18.49
C ASN A 145 -5.57 30.91 17.53
N ASP A 146 -4.60 29.99 17.62
CA ASP A 146 -3.41 29.89 16.75
C ASP A 146 -3.76 29.35 15.36
N LEU A 147 -4.98 28.84 15.16
CA LEU A 147 -5.48 28.31 13.89
C LEU A 147 -5.65 29.40 12.80
N ASP A 148 -5.58 30.69 13.14
CA ASP A 148 -5.64 31.78 12.15
C ASP A 148 -4.27 32.13 11.55
N LEU A 149 -3.18 31.55 12.09
CA LEU A 149 -1.83 31.84 11.61
C LEU A 149 -1.44 30.93 10.46
N SER A 150 -0.75 31.52 9.48
CA SER A 150 -0.19 30.74 8.37
C SER A 150 0.78 29.69 8.90
N PRO A 151 0.76 28.46 8.36
CA PRO A 151 1.59 27.37 8.85
C PRO A 151 3.09 27.69 8.81
N SER A 152 3.78 27.32 9.89
CA SER A 152 5.21 27.54 10.06
C SER A 152 6.03 26.29 9.73
N LEU A 153 7.29 26.47 9.34
CA LEU A 153 8.21 25.35 9.04
C LEU A 153 8.42 24.39 10.24
N PRO A 154 8.64 24.86 11.50
CA PRO A 154 8.79 23.93 12.62
C PRO A 154 7.49 23.16 12.94
N GLU A 155 6.33 23.75 12.67
CA GLU A 155 5.04 23.09 12.81
C GLU A 155 4.83 21.99 11.76
N THR A 156 5.13 22.28 10.49
CA THR A 156 5.08 21.27 9.42
C THR A 156 6.00 20.08 9.73
N ILE A 157 7.22 20.34 10.21
CA ILE A 157 8.17 19.28 10.59
C ILE A 157 7.61 18.42 11.73
N ARG A 158 7.07 19.07 12.77
CA ARG A 158 6.47 18.38 13.93
C ARG A 158 5.33 17.47 13.49
N ASP A 159 4.45 17.97 12.64
CA ASP A 159 3.24 17.25 12.25
C ASP A 159 3.57 16.08 11.32
N VAL A 160 4.50 16.27 10.36
CA VAL A 160 4.97 15.18 9.50
C VAL A 160 5.65 14.07 10.32
N GLN A 161 6.41 14.42 11.35
CA GLN A 161 7.02 13.43 12.24
C GLN A 161 5.99 12.64 13.06
N GLN A 162 4.85 13.25 13.40
CA GLN A 162 3.76 12.62 14.14
C GLN A 162 2.87 11.69 13.30
N ILE A 163 2.96 11.72 11.97
CA ILE A 163 2.23 10.79 11.10
C ILE A 163 2.58 9.35 11.50
N SER A 164 1.62 8.44 11.56
CA SER A 164 1.89 7.02 11.84
C SER A 164 2.64 6.36 10.67
N SER A 165 3.72 5.63 10.96
CA SER A 165 4.45 4.84 9.95
C SER A 165 3.71 3.54 9.59
N ASN A 166 4.08 2.92 8.47
CA ASN A 166 3.50 1.69 7.92
C ASN A 166 2.00 1.78 7.57
N LYS A 167 1.47 2.98 7.34
CA LYS A 167 0.13 3.15 6.78
C LYS A 167 0.17 2.99 5.27
N ALA A 168 -0.94 2.51 4.71
CA ALA A 168 -1.15 2.50 3.26
C ALA A 168 -1.02 3.94 2.71
N PRO A 169 -0.34 4.13 1.57
CA PRO A 169 -0.33 5.41 0.86
C PRO A 169 -1.75 5.91 0.59
N GLY A 170 -1.95 7.23 0.60
CA GLY A 170 -3.24 7.83 0.28
C GLY A 170 -3.54 7.82 -1.23
N SER A 171 -4.50 8.64 -1.65
CA SER A 171 -4.76 8.93 -3.07
C SER A 171 -3.56 9.61 -3.78
N ASP A 172 -2.57 10.03 -3.00
CA ASP A 172 -1.28 10.52 -3.49
C ASP A 172 -0.27 9.41 -3.77
N GLU A 173 -0.56 8.15 -3.46
CA GLU A 173 0.34 7.01 -3.59
C GLU A 173 1.71 7.21 -2.91
N ILE A 174 1.85 8.22 -2.04
CA ILE A 174 3.10 8.51 -1.34
C ILE A 174 3.03 7.90 0.08
N PRO A 175 3.93 6.96 0.40
CA PRO A 175 3.97 6.39 1.74
C PRO A 175 4.48 7.41 2.78
N PRO A 176 3.99 7.37 4.03
CA PRO A 176 4.34 8.32 5.09
C PRO A 176 5.84 8.36 5.41
N GLU A 177 6.57 7.29 5.12
CA GLU A 177 8.03 7.20 5.26
C GLU A 177 8.76 8.23 4.40
N VAL A 178 8.23 8.54 3.22
CA VAL A 178 8.87 9.48 2.30
C VAL A 178 8.77 10.91 2.83
N TYR A 179 7.63 11.28 3.40
CA TYR A 179 7.47 12.57 4.07
C TYR A 179 8.39 12.69 5.30
N LYS A 180 8.50 11.64 6.12
CA LYS A 180 9.38 11.64 7.30
C LYS A 180 10.87 11.72 6.98
N HIS A 181 11.29 11.13 5.86
CA HIS A 181 12.71 10.99 5.50
C HIS A 181 13.17 11.87 4.34
N GLY A 182 12.29 12.70 3.76
CA GLY A 182 12.61 13.57 2.63
C GLY A 182 13.49 14.80 2.97
N GLY A 183 13.79 15.01 4.25
CA GLY A 183 14.75 16.02 4.70
C GLY A 183 14.20 17.46 4.73
N PRO A 184 15.04 18.43 5.11
CA PRO A 184 14.61 19.81 5.38
C PRO A 184 14.10 20.56 4.14
N GLN A 185 14.57 20.18 2.94
CA GLN A 185 14.15 20.82 1.70
C GLN A 185 12.72 20.42 1.29
N LEU A 186 12.37 19.13 1.44
CA LEU A 186 10.99 18.69 1.26
C LEU A 186 10.05 19.39 2.25
N MET A 187 10.49 19.58 3.50
CA MET A 187 9.72 20.28 4.52
C MET A 187 9.49 21.75 4.13
N ALA A 188 10.50 22.43 3.58
CA ALA A 188 10.38 23.82 3.14
C ALA A 188 9.38 23.99 1.98
N GLU A 189 9.40 23.07 1.01
CA GLU A 189 8.46 23.05 -0.11
C GLU A 189 7.02 22.78 0.36
N LEU A 190 6.83 21.79 1.23
CA LEU A 190 5.52 21.49 1.81
C LEU A 190 4.97 22.68 2.62
N THR A 191 5.81 23.33 3.44
CA THR A 191 5.41 24.53 4.18
C THR A 191 5.03 25.69 3.25
N THR A 192 5.74 25.85 2.13
CA THR A 192 5.44 26.87 1.13
C THR A 192 4.08 26.61 0.49
N LEU A 193 3.82 25.35 0.10
CA LEU A 193 2.55 24.92 -0.47
C LEU A 193 1.38 25.08 0.52
N PHE A 194 1.58 24.73 1.80
CA PHE A 194 0.57 24.93 2.85
C PHE A 194 0.25 26.42 3.06
N ARG A 195 1.26 27.29 3.03
CA ARG A 195 1.06 28.75 3.15
C ARG A 195 0.33 29.33 1.94
N GLU A 196 0.61 28.82 0.75
CA GLU A 196 -0.08 29.24 -0.47
C GLU A 196 -1.56 28.83 -0.47
N MET A 197 -1.87 27.60 -0.05
CA MET A 197 -3.26 27.16 0.16
C MET A 197 -3.98 27.98 1.21
N TRP A 198 -3.29 28.29 2.31
CA TRP A 198 -3.83 29.11 3.40
C TRP A 198 -4.20 30.52 2.93
N GLY A 199 -3.38 31.14 2.08
CA GLY A 199 -3.63 32.48 1.55
C GLY A 199 -4.73 32.57 0.48
N GLN A 200 -5.20 31.44 -0.06
CA GLN A 200 -6.29 31.37 -1.03
C GLN A 200 -7.67 31.06 -0.40
N GLY A 201 -7.69 30.73 0.90
CA GLY A 201 -8.89 30.38 1.67
C GLY A 201 -9.67 31.58 2.21
#